data_AF-A0A5B8TZD9-F1
#
_entry.id   AF-A0A5B8TZD9-F1
#
_cell.length_a   1.000
_cell.length_b   1.000
_cell.length_c   1.000
_cell.angle_alpha   90.00
_cell.angle_beta   90.00
_cell.angle_gamma   90.00
#
_symmetry.space_group_name_H-M   'P 1'
#
loop_
_entity.id
_entity.type
_entity.pdbx_description
1 polymer ?
#
loop_
_entity_poly.entity_id
_entity_poly.type
_entity_poly.pdbx_seq_one_letter_code
_entity_poly.pdbx_strand_id
1 'polypeptide(L)'
;KDQIAKDVKQFYDQALQQAVVDDEANNAKAVVKTFHETLNCCGSGTLFTLTTSVMKNNLCPSGSNLITNLFKEDCHQKIDELFSGKL
;
A
#
# COMPACT_ATOMS: atom_id res chain seq x y z
N LYS A 1 -17.23 -4.77 10.75
CA LYS A 1 -15.81 -5.16 10.62
C LYS A 1 -15.44 -5.25 9.15
N ASP A 2 -16.13 -6.11 8.39
CA ASP A 2 -15.93 -6.26 6.94
C ASP A 2 -16.20 -4.97 6.15
N GLN A 3 -17.24 -4.22 6.51
CA GLN A 3 -17.52 -2.91 5.88
C GLN A 3 -16.39 -1.90 6.14
N ILE A 4 -15.85 -1.85 7.36
CA ILE A 4 -14.76 -0.94 7.71
C ILE A 4 -13.48 -1.33 6.94
N ALA A 5 -13.17 -2.62 6.88
CA ALA A 5 -12.03 -3.12 6.10
C ALA A 5 -12.17 -2.74 4.61
N LYS A 6 -13.38 -2.86 4.06
CA LYS A 6 -13.69 -2.46 2.69
C LYS A 6 -13.50 -0.94 2.49
N ASP A 7 -14.03 -0.12 3.38
CA ASP A 7 -13.91 1.34 3.27
C ASP A 7 -12.44 1.79 3.39
N VAL A 8 -11.66 1.16 4.27
CA VAL A 8 -10.22 1.45 4.42
C VAL A 8 -9.42 0.99 3.20
N LYS A 9 -9.73 -0.18 2.61
CA LYS A 9 -9.12 -0.61 1.34
C LYS A 9 -9.39 0.38 0.21
N GLN A 10 -10.63 0.83 0.09
CA GLN A 10 -11.02 1.81 -0.91
C GLN A 10 -10.31 3.16 -0.71
N PHE A 11 -10.18 3.62 0.53
CA PHE A 11 -9.42 4.83 0.86
C PHE A 11 -7.94 4.69 0.48
N TYR A 12 -7.33 3.55 0.79
CA TYR A 12 -5.95 3.24 0.41
C TYR A 12 -5.77 3.25 -1.12
N ASP A 13 -6.65 2.59 -1.88
CA ASP A 13 -6.56 2.54 -3.35
C ASP A 13 -6.65 3.94 -3.97
N GLN A 14 -7.52 4.81 -3.45
CA GLN A 14 -7.65 6.19 -3.90
C GLN A 14 -6.37 7.00 -3.63
N ALA A 15 -5.83 6.91 -2.41
CA ALA A 15 -4.58 7.57 -2.07
C ALA A 15 -3.41 7.06 -2.92
N LEU A 16 -3.37 5.75 -3.17
CA LEU A 16 -2.35 5.08 -3.95
C LEU A 16 -2.40 5.50 -5.43
N GLN A 17 -3.58 5.52 -6.03
CA GLN A 17 -3.77 6.02 -7.39
C GLN A 17 -3.33 7.49 -7.51
N GLN A 18 -3.73 8.34 -6.58
CA GLN A 18 -3.35 9.75 -6.59
C GLN A 18 -1.83 9.91 -6.41
N ALA A 19 -1.23 9.19 -5.48
CA ALA A 19 0.20 9.22 -5.23
C ALA A 19 1.04 8.73 -6.42
N VAL A 20 0.49 7.87 -7.29
CA VAL A 20 1.17 7.38 -8.50
C VAL A 20 0.97 8.31 -9.70
N VAL A 21 -0.23 8.85 -9.91
CA VAL A 21 -0.53 9.72 -11.07
C VAL A 21 0.06 11.11 -10.90
N ASP A 22 0.02 11.67 -9.69
CA ASP A 22 0.44 13.04 -9.40
C ASP A 22 1.69 13.05 -8.52
N ASP A 23 2.77 13.63 -9.04
CA ASP A 23 4.02 13.75 -8.29
C ASP A 23 4.01 14.85 -7.23
N GLU A 24 3.08 15.80 -7.29
CA GLU A 24 2.95 16.89 -6.32
C GLU A 24 1.94 16.57 -5.20
N ALA A 25 1.24 15.43 -5.29
CA ALA A 25 0.30 14.94 -4.29
C ALA A 25 0.99 14.41 -3.01
N ASN A 26 1.72 15.28 -2.31
CA ASN A 26 2.52 14.96 -1.13
C ASN A 26 1.70 14.33 0.00
N ASN A 27 0.45 14.78 0.19
CA ASN A 27 -0.44 14.21 1.21
C ASN A 27 -0.83 12.76 0.87
N ALA A 28 -1.15 12.48 -0.41
CA ALA A 28 -1.45 11.13 -0.85
C ALA A 28 -0.22 10.22 -0.70
N LYS A 29 0.96 10.71 -1.08
CA LYS A 29 2.24 10.01 -0.87
C LYS A 29 2.50 9.72 0.61
N ALA A 30 2.23 10.67 1.51
CA ALA A 30 2.39 10.49 2.95
C ALA A 30 1.42 9.44 3.52
N VAL A 31 0.14 9.47 3.10
CA VAL A 31 -0.85 8.46 3.48
C VAL A 31 -0.40 7.07 3.04
N VAL A 32 -0.04 6.91 1.76
CA VAL A 32 0.42 5.62 1.20
C VAL A 32 1.64 5.10 1.95
N LYS A 33 2.64 5.96 2.16
CA LYS A 33 3.85 5.60 2.91
C LYS A 33 3.52 5.15 4.33
N THR A 34 2.61 5.84 5.01
CA THR A 34 2.18 5.47 6.37
C THR A 34 1.52 4.10 6.40
N PHE A 35 0.66 3.78 5.43
CA PHE A 35 0.07 2.45 5.29
C PHE A 35 1.15 1.39 5.07
N HIS A 36 2.04 1.62 4.11
CA HIS A 36 3.12 0.70 3.79
C HIS A 36 4.04 0.41 4.98
N GLU A 37 4.44 1.44 5.74
CA GLU A 37 5.30 1.29 6.92
C GLU A 37 4.57 0.63 8.09
N THR A 38 3.33 1.05 8.39
CA THR A 38 2.56 0.54 9.53
C THR A 38 2.12 -0.91 9.34
N LEU A 39 1.70 -1.26 8.13
CA LEU A 39 1.21 -2.59 7.79
C LEU A 39 2.29 -3.49 7.18
N ASN A 40 3.52 -2.99 7.03
CA ASN A 40 4.65 -3.67 6.39
C ASN A 40 4.27 -4.31 5.03
N CYS A 41 3.59 -3.53 4.19
CA CYS A 41 3.11 -3.93 2.87
C CYS A 41 3.58 -2.94 1.79
N CYS A 42 3.35 -3.25 0.52
CA CYS A 42 3.68 -2.35 -0.59
C CYS A 42 2.74 -2.64 -1.78
N GLY A 43 1.92 -1.67 -2.15
CA GLY A 43 1.04 -1.77 -3.32
C GLY A 43 -0.28 -2.54 -3.09
N SER A 44 -1.07 -2.65 -4.15
CA SER A 44 -2.37 -3.31 -4.19
C SER A 44 -2.36 -4.31 -5.34
N GLY A 45 -2.06 -5.58 -5.05
CA GLY A 45 -1.89 -6.65 -6.05
C GLY A 45 -0.62 -6.54 -6.93
N THR A 46 -0.27 -7.65 -7.60
CA THR A 46 1.03 -7.87 -8.25
C THR A 46 1.40 -6.86 -9.35
N LEU A 47 0.41 -6.34 -10.09
CA LEU A 47 0.64 -5.38 -11.18
C LEU A 47 1.00 -3.98 -10.65
N PHE A 48 0.38 -3.57 -9.54
CA PHE A 48 0.57 -2.23 -8.96
C PHE A 48 1.91 -2.13 -8.21
N THR A 49 2.35 -3.25 -7.63
CA THR A 49 3.64 -3.33 -6.94
C THR A 49 4.82 -3.09 -7.90
N LEU A 50 4.70 -3.58 -9.14
CA LEU A 50 5.72 -3.39 -10.19
C LEU A 50 5.81 -1.92 -10.64
N THR A 51 4.67 -1.28 -10.88
CA THR A 51 4.64 0.14 -11.32
C THR A 51 5.10 1.08 -10.22
N THR A 52 4.72 0.83 -8.97
CA THR A 52 5.14 1.65 -7.81
C THR A 52 6.62 1.48 -7.48
N SER A 53 7.14 0.25 -7.53
CA SER A 53 8.56 -0.02 -7.26
C SER A 53 9.47 0.61 -8.32
N VAL A 54 9.10 0.57 -9.60
CA VAL A 54 9.95 1.13 -10.66
C VAL A 54 9.88 2.67 -10.70
N MET A 55 8.71 3.25 -10.43
CA MET A 55 8.50 4.69 -10.64
C MET A 55 8.61 5.52 -9.35
N LYS A 56 8.36 4.95 -8.17
CA LYS A 56 8.32 5.67 -6.88
C LYS A 56 8.90 4.82 -5.74
N ASN A 57 10.14 4.36 -5.91
CA ASN A 57 10.92 3.57 -4.93
C ASN A 57 10.89 4.11 -3.48
N ASN A 58 10.55 5.39 -3.27
CA ASN A 58 10.53 6.01 -1.95
C ASN A 58 9.21 5.85 -1.17
N LEU A 59 8.20 5.18 -1.74
CA LEU A 59 6.90 5.00 -1.08
C LEU A 59 6.77 3.68 -0.30
N CYS A 60 7.62 2.70 -0.57
CA CYS A 60 7.58 1.40 0.11
C CYS A 60 8.60 1.33 1.26
N PRO A 61 8.44 0.39 2.21
CA PRO A 61 9.24 0.36 3.44
C PRO A 61 10.73 0.20 3.14
N SER A 62 11.57 0.74 4.03
CA SER A 62 13.02 0.63 3.89
C SER A 62 13.44 -0.85 3.84
N GLY A 63 14.19 -1.23 2.80
CA GLY A 63 14.59 -2.63 2.55
C GLY A 63 13.63 -3.43 1.67
N SER A 64 12.50 -2.86 1.25
CA SER A 64 11.68 -3.46 0.19
C SER A 64 12.38 -3.34 -1.15
N ASN A 65 12.69 -4.49 -1.75
CA ASN A 65 13.09 -4.63 -3.15
C ASN A 65 12.01 -5.40 -3.93
N LEU A 66 12.06 -5.34 -5.27
CA LEU A 66 11.09 -6.02 -6.15
C LEU A 66 10.86 -7.50 -5.79
N ILE A 67 11.91 -8.20 -5.38
CA ILE A 67 11.86 -9.62 -5.03
C ILE A 67 11.12 -9.82 -3.71
N THR A 68 11.48 -9.08 -2.66
CA THR A 68 10.80 -9.15 -1.35
C THR A 68 9.34 -8.72 -1.43
N ASN A 69 9.02 -7.73 -2.26
CA ASN A 69 7.64 -7.27 -2.45
C ASN A 69 6.76 -8.27 -3.21
N LEU A 70 7.34 -9.12 -4.07
CA LEU A 70 6.60 -10.22 -4.71
C LEU A 70 6.17 -11.32 -3.74
N PHE A 71 6.90 -11.50 -2.64
CA PHE A 71 6.61 -12.48 -1.59
C PHE A 71 5.89 -11.89 -0.37
N LYS A 72 5.79 -10.55 -0.29
CA LYS A 72 5.02 -9.89 0.77
C LYS A 72 3.53 -9.92 0.40
N GLU A 73 2.72 -10.11 1.43
CA GLU A 73 1.27 -9.94 1.31
C GLU A 73 0.95 -8.52 0.86
N ASP A 74 -0.08 -8.40 0.02
CA ASP A 74 -0.51 -7.12 -0.49
C ASP A 74 -1.19 -6.30 0.62
N CYS A 75 -1.27 -4.98 0.45
CA CYS A 75 -1.83 -4.13 1.50
C CYS A 75 -3.31 -4.41 1.77
N HIS A 76 -4.09 -4.93 0.81
CA HIS A 76 -5.47 -5.35 1.08
C HIS A 76 -5.52 -6.53 2.03
N GLN A 77 -4.66 -7.53 1.87
CA GLN A 77 -4.55 -8.64 2.83
C GLN A 77 -4.18 -8.13 4.23
N LYS A 78 -3.21 -7.22 4.35
CA LYS A 78 -2.84 -6.66 5.66
C LYS A 78 -3.95 -5.82 6.30
N ILE A 79 -4.72 -5.09 5.51
CA ILE A 79 -5.91 -4.38 5.99
C ILE A 79 -6.98 -5.39 6.47
N ASP A 80 -7.18 -6.48 5.73
CA ASP A 80 -8.08 -7.55 6.17
C ASP A 80 -7.59 -8.19 7.48
N GLU A 81 -6.29 -8.43 7.64
CA GLU A 81 -5.72 -8.93 8.90
C GLU A 81 -5.98 -7.98 10.08
N LEU A 82 -5.69 -6.68 9.90
CA LEU A 82 -5.96 -5.62 10.88
C LEU A 82 -7.40 -5.64 11.34
N PHE A 83 -8.32 -5.63 10.40
CA PHE A 83 -9.72 -5.62 10.77
C PHE A 83 -10.24 -6.98 11.17
N SER A 84 -9.63 -8.10 10.75
CA SER A 84 -9.95 -9.48 11.18
C SER A 84 -9.57 -9.76 12.63
N GLY A 85 -8.77 -8.89 13.27
CA GLY A 85 -8.34 -9.05 14.66
C GLY A 85 -7.32 -10.17 14.83
N LYS A 86 -6.62 -10.54 13.75
CA LYS A 86 -5.49 -11.47 13.74
C LYS A 86 -4.14 -10.80 14.07
N LEU A 87 -4.16 -9.49 14.32
CA LEU A 87 -3.01 -8.67 14.70
C LEU A 87 -2.73 -8.76 16.20
#